data_AF-A0A958E6F0-F1
#
_entry.id   AF-A0A958E6F0-F1
#
_cell.length_a   1.000
_cell.length_b   1.000
_cell.length_c   1.000
_cell.angle_alpha   90.00
_cell.angle_beta   90.00
_cell.angle_gamma   90.00
#
_symmetry.space_group_name_H-M   'P 1'
#
loop_
_entity.id
_entity.type
_entity.pdbx_description
1 polymer ?
#
loop_
_entity_poly.entity_id
_entity_poly.type
_entity_poly.pdbx_seq_one_letter_code
_entity_poly.pdbx_strand_id
1 'polypeptide(L)' 'MSLLRIHKVFPAISFVFIAFLSFVALASDEISQIVIEGNQQIESSAIENVLKNKKGFLLSKTQIANDIQE' A
#
# COMPACT_ATOMS: atom_id res chain seq x y z
N MET A 1 31.48 -28.86 23.97
CA MET A 1 31.57 -27.38 23.92
C MET A 1 30.78 -26.78 22.74
N SER A 2 29.64 -27.37 22.34
CA SER A 2 28.87 -27.00 21.14
C SER A 2 27.45 -26.49 21.46
N LEU A 3 26.81 -27.02 22.51
CA LEU A 3 25.42 -26.70 22.87
C LEU A 3 25.23 -25.29 23.49
N LEU A 4 26.22 -24.77 24.23
CA LEU A 4 26.12 -23.47 24.90
C LEU A 4 26.15 -22.27 23.93
N ARG A 5 26.65 -22.47 22.71
CA ARG A 5 26.71 -21.43 21.67
C ARG A 5 25.34 -21.21 21.04
N ILE A 6 24.61 -22.27 20.73
CA ILE A 6 23.33 -22.24 20.00
C ILE A 6 22.27 -21.41 20.73
N HIS A 7 22.19 -21.52 22.07
CA HIS A 7 21.25 -20.74 22.89
C HIS A 7 21.46 -19.23 22.84
N LYS A 8 22.69 -18.76 22.55
CA LYS A 8 22.99 -17.32 22.43
C LYS A 8 22.82 -16.80 21.00
N VAL A 9 23.01 -17.63 19.98
CA VAL A 9 22.86 -17.20 18.57
C VAL A 9 21.40 -17.15 18.14
N PHE A 10 20.56 -18.07 18.65
CA PHE A 10 19.14 -18.15 18.31
C PHE A 10 18.36 -16.85 18.59
N PRO A 11 18.44 -16.22 19.79
CA PRO A 11 17.75 -14.97 20.05
C PRO A 11 18.29 -13.80 19.22
N ALA A 12 19.59 -13.79 18.90
CA ALA A 12 20.18 -12.75 18.06
C ALA A 12 19.66 -12.84 16.61
N ILE A 13 19.53 -14.05 16.07
CA ILE A 13 18.96 -14.26 14.72
C ILE A 13 17.48 -13.89 14.70
N SER A 14 16.69 -14.29 15.71
CA SER A 14 15.29 -13.89 15.82
C SER A 14 15.14 -12.36 15.94
N PHE A 15 16.02 -11.69 16.68
CA PHE A 15 16.00 -10.24 16.81
C PHE A 15 16.30 -9.54 15.47
N VAL A 16 17.31 -10.02 14.74
CA VAL A 16 17.65 -9.51 13.39
C VAL A 16 16.51 -9.77 12.40
N PHE A 17 15.86 -10.92 12.47
CA PHE A 17 14.72 -11.26 11.60
C PHE A 17 13.50 -10.38 11.87
N ILE A 18 13.18 -10.11 13.14
CA ILE A 18 12.09 -9.20 13.54
C ILE A 18 12.41 -7.76 13.09
N ALA A 19 13.64 -7.30 13.30
CA ALA A 19 14.07 -5.97 12.84
C ALA A 19 14.01 -5.82 11.32
N PHE A 20 14.34 -6.88 10.57
CA PHE A 20 14.24 -6.90 9.12
C PHE A 20 12.78 -6.84 8.64
N LEU A 21 11.87 -7.57 9.29
CA LEU A 21 10.43 -7.51 8.96
C LEU A 21 9.83 -6.12 9.20
N SER A 22 10.29 -5.39 10.22
CA SER A 22 9.83 -4.00 10.47
C SER A 22 10.26 -3.02 9.37
N PHE A 23 11.39 -3.28 8.71
CA PHE A 23 11.87 -2.42 7.61
C PHE A 23 11.08 -2.63 6.30
N VAL A 24 10.41 -3.78 6.16
CA VAL A 24 9.53 -4.08 5.02
C VAL A 24 8.13 -3.46 5.23
N ALA A 25 7.91 -2.66 6.29
CA ALA A 25 6.70 -1.87 6.44
C ALA A 25 6.52 -0.97 5.21
N LEU A 26 5.59 -1.38 4.34
CA LEU A 26 5.38 -0.83 3.01
C LEU A 26 5.08 0.67 3.09
N ALA A 27 5.91 1.48 2.44
CA ALA A 27 5.49 2.79 1.99
C ALA A 27 4.32 2.59 1.02
N SER A 28 3.13 3.06 1.44
CA SER A 28 1.95 3.09 0.60
C SER A 28 1.51 4.54 0.48
N ASP A 29 1.36 5.00 -0.76
CA ASP A 29 0.92 6.36 -1.03
C ASP A 29 -0.58 6.45 -0.79
N GLU A 30 -1.06 7.54 -0.18
CA GLU A 30 -2.47 7.81 0.03
C GLU A 30 -2.98 8.77 -1.06
N ILE A 31 -4.20 8.55 -1.54
CA ILE A 31 -4.86 9.46 -2.48
C ILE A 31 -5.28 10.73 -1.71
N SER A 32 -4.55 11.81 -1.92
CA SER A 32 -4.85 13.10 -1.28
C SER A 32 -6.01 13.85 -1.94
N GLN A 33 -6.19 13.70 -3.24
CA GLN A 33 -7.22 14.36 -4.04
C GLN A 33 -7.46 13.62 -5.36
N ILE A 34 -8.69 13.69 -5.86
CA ILE A 34 -9.06 13.30 -7.23
C ILE A 34 -9.45 14.58 -7.97
N VAL A 35 -8.88 14.78 -9.16
CA VAL A 35 -9.15 15.93 -10.03
C VAL A 35 -9.71 15.39 -11.34
N ILE A 36 -10.88 15.91 -11.74
CA ILE A 36 -11.59 15.48 -12.94
C ILE A 36 -11.62 16.69 -13.89
N GLU A 37 -11.00 16.53 -15.05
CA GLU A 37 -10.85 17.57 -16.07
C GLU A 37 -11.24 17.04 -17.45
N GLY A 38 -11.60 17.95 -18.36
CA GLY A 38 -11.92 17.62 -19.75
C GLY A 38 -13.29 16.98 -19.99
N ASN A 39 -14.09 16.76 -18.94
CA ASN A 39 -15.46 16.29 -19.05
C ASN A 39 -16.40 17.44 -19.46
N GLN A 40 -17.00 17.35 -20.65
CA GLN A 40 -17.96 18.36 -21.15
C GLN A 40 -19.42 17.91 -21.08
N GLN A 41 -19.67 16.60 -21.15
CA GLN A 41 -21.02 16.04 -21.24
C GLN A 41 -21.48 15.34 -19.96
N ILE A 42 -20.54 14.90 -19.12
CA ILE A 42 -20.81 14.15 -17.89
C ILE A 42 -20.39 15.00 -16.71
N GLU A 43 -21.25 15.11 -15.71
CA GLU A 43 -20.94 15.82 -14.47
C GLU A 43 -19.79 15.15 -13.71
N SER A 44 -18.88 15.94 -13.16
CA SER A 44 -17.74 15.43 -12.41
C SER A 44 -18.16 14.58 -11.20
N SER A 45 -19.27 14.93 -10.56
CA SER A 45 -19.88 14.16 -9.46
C SER A 45 -20.32 12.76 -9.87
N ALA A 46 -20.85 12.61 -11.10
CA ALA A 46 -21.26 11.32 -11.63
C ALA A 46 -20.04 10.43 -11.90
N ILE A 47 -18.97 11.00 -12.46
CA ILE A 47 -17.69 10.30 -12.65
C ILE A 47 -17.10 9.89 -11.31
N GLU A 48 -17.05 10.83 -10.35
CA GLU A 48 -16.55 10.55 -9.01
C GLU A 48 -17.32 9.41 -8.34
N ASN A 49 -18.64 9.34 -8.51
CA ASN A 49 -19.47 8.27 -7.94
C ASN A 49 -19.15 6.87 -8.49
N VAL A 50 -18.73 6.77 -9.75
CA VAL A 50 -18.36 5.48 -10.38
C VAL A 50 -16.96 5.04 -10.00
N LEU A 51 -16.04 5.99 -9.79
CA LEU A 51 -14.68 5.69 -9.33
C LEU A 51 -14.72 4.96 -7.98
N LYS A 52 -14.05 3.80 -7.93
CA LYS A 52 -13.92 3.00 -6.70
C LYS A 52 -12.79 3.55 -5.83
N ASN A 53 -11.76 4.16 -6.43
CA ASN A 53 -10.77 4.95 -5.69
C ASN A 53 -11.39 6.23 -5.11
N LYS A 54 -11.04 6.55 -3.85
CA LYS A 54 -11.50 7.75 -3.14
C LYS A 54 -10.34 8.44 -2.43
N LYS A 55 -10.52 9.71 -2.10
CA LYS A 55 -9.61 10.41 -1.19
C LYS A 55 -9.52 9.65 0.13
N GLY A 56 -8.30 9.53 0.67
CA GLY A 56 -8.02 8.79 1.89
C GLY A 56 -7.72 7.31 1.68
N PHE A 57 -7.86 6.79 0.45
CA PHE A 57 -7.57 5.38 0.16
C PHE A 57 -6.09 5.22 -0.22
N LEU A 58 -5.55 4.03 0.03
CA LEU A 58 -4.23 3.68 -0.45
C LEU A 58 -4.24 3.56 -1.97
N LEU A 59 -3.23 4.15 -2.60
CA LEU A 59 -3.02 4.14 -4.04
C LEU A 59 -2.74 2.71 -4.49
N SER A 60 -3.64 2.13 -5.28
CA SER A 60 -3.49 0.80 -5.85
C SER A 60 -3.45 0.89 -7.38
N LYS A 61 -2.31 0.52 -7.97
CA LYS A 61 -2.15 0.48 -9.44
C LYS A 61 -3.17 -0.44 -10.10
N THR A 62 -3.49 -1.56 -9.46
CA THR A 62 -4.51 -2.50 -9.94
C THR A 62 -5.90 -1.86 -9.91
N GLN A 63 -6.21 -1.10 -8.85
CA GLN A 63 -7.51 -0.44 -8.76
C GLN A 63 -7.64 0.68 -9.80
N ILE A 64 -6.57 1.45 -10.04
CA ILE A 64 -6.54 2.46 -11.11
C ILE A 64 -6.82 1.81 -12.47
N ALA A 65 -6.17 0.68 -12.77
CA ALA A 65 -6.38 -0.02 -14.03
C ALA A 65 -7.84 -0.48 -14.19
N ASN A 66 -8.45 -0.98 -13.11
CA ASN A 66 -9.85 -1.39 -13.12
C ASN A 66 -10.80 -0.20 -13.33
N ASP A 67 -10.53 0.94 -12.68
CA ASP A 67 -11.36 2.14 -12.80
C ASP A 67 -11.29 2.77 -14.22
N ILE A 68 -10.25 2.48 -15.02
CA ILE A 68 -10.11 2.94 -16.41
C ILE A 68 -10.87 2.03 -17.40
N GLN A 69 -11.10 0.76 -17.05
CA GLN A 69 -11.67 -0.24 -17.96
C GLN A 69 -13.19 -0.36 -17.89
N GLU A 70 -13.84 0.16 -16.85
CA GLU A 70 -15.30 0.23 -16.73
C GLU A 70 -15.90 1.43 -17.49
#